data_AF-A0A7J2I1G2-F1
#
_entry.id   AF-A0A7J2I1G2-F1
#
_cell.length_a   1.000
_cell.length_b   1.000
_cell.length_c   1.000
_cell.angle_alpha   90.00
_cell.angle_beta   90.00
_cell.angle_gamma   90.00
#
_symmetry.space_group_name_H-M   'P 1'
#
loop_
_entity.id
_entity.type
_entity.pdbx_description
1 polymer ?
#
loop_
_entity_poly.entity_id
_entity_poly.type
_entity_poly.pdbx_seq_one_letter_code
_entity_poly.pdbx_strand_id
1 'polypeptide(L)'
;MLEYLAVMLVFTLPFITFAAYKKRFRALILAAVMGLVIGVPWDTISACYFHTWYWNKETLVGVWIGGLPLEEYLFMVLVPMMLIGASLIFKIELHKQDEKPD
;
A
#
# COMPACT_ATOMS: atom_id res chain seq x y z
N MET A 1 16.26 0.82 -5.50
CA MET A 1 14.80 0.84 -5.30
C MET A 1 14.12 -0.48 -5.69
N LEU A 2 14.71 -1.31 -6.56
CA LEU A 2 14.24 -2.69 -6.80
C LEU A 2 14.16 -3.54 -5.52
N GLU A 3 15.17 -3.48 -4.66
CA GLU A 3 15.16 -4.16 -3.35
C GLU A 3 14.00 -3.66 -2.48
N TYR A 4 13.74 -2.35 -2.50
CA TYR A 4 12.62 -1.74 -1.79
C TYR A 4 11.27 -2.23 -2.32
N LEU A 5 11.08 -2.31 -3.64
CA LEU A 5 9.88 -2.91 -4.25
C LEU A 5 9.74 -4.39 -3.87
N ALA A 6 10.84 -5.15 -3.90
CA ALA A 6 10.83 -6.57 -3.54
C ALA A 6 10.43 -6.75 -2.07
N VAL A 7 11.00 -5.97 -1.16
CA VAL A 7 10.62 -5.93 0.25
C VAL A 7 9.15 -5.57 0.38
N MET A 8 8.69 -4.50 -0.28
CA MET A 8 7.29 -4.09 -0.24
C MET A 8 6.36 -5.21 -0.71
N LEU A 9 6.65 -5.88 -1.81
CA LEU A 9 5.84 -6.98 -2.32
C LEU A 9 5.83 -8.17 -1.35
N VAL A 10 6.99 -8.59 -0.85
CA VAL A 10 7.09 -9.69 0.11
C VAL A 10 6.29 -9.42 1.38
N PHE A 11 6.33 -8.19 1.89
CA PHE A 11 5.59 -7.82 3.10
C PHE A 11 4.10 -7.56 2.85
N THR A 12 3.70 -7.08 1.68
CA THR A 12 2.30 -6.70 1.42
C THR A 12 1.46 -7.86 0.87
N LEU A 13 2.04 -8.72 0.03
CA LEU A 13 1.31 -9.78 -0.67
C LEU A 13 0.61 -10.79 0.26
N PRO A 14 1.18 -11.27 1.37
CA PRO A 14 0.51 -12.22 2.25
C PRO A 14 -0.81 -11.68 2.82
N PHE A 15 -0.84 -10.40 3.21
CA PHE A 15 -2.02 -9.74 3.77
C PHE A 15 -3.09 -9.48 2.70
N ILE A 16 -2.65 -9.03 1.52
CA ILE A 16 -3.54 -8.77 0.39
C ILE A 16 -4.18 -10.08 -0.08
N THR A 17 -3.39 -11.13 -0.28
CA THR A 17 -3.87 -12.45 -0.72
C THR A 17 -4.79 -13.09 0.31
N PHE A 18 -4.51 -12.96 1.61
CA PHE A 18 -5.41 -13.47 2.65
C PHE A 18 -6.74 -12.71 2.70
N ALA A 19 -6.71 -11.37 2.65
CA ALA A 19 -7.92 -10.56 2.65
C ALA A 19 -8.76 -10.80 1.38
N ALA A 20 -8.10 -11.01 0.23
CA ALA A 20 -8.70 -11.47 -1.01
C ALA A 20 -9.33 -12.86 -0.87
N TYR A 21 -8.64 -13.82 -0.26
CA TYR A 21 -9.16 -15.16 0.03
C TYR A 21 -10.42 -15.12 0.89
N LYS A 22 -10.49 -14.21 1.88
CA LYS A 22 -11.70 -13.93 2.68
C LYS A 22 -12.76 -13.09 1.95
N LYS A 23 -12.63 -12.88 0.64
CA LYS A 23 -13.52 -12.10 -0.24
C LYS A 23 -13.73 -10.65 0.22
N ARG A 24 -12.75 -10.04 0.89
CA ARG A 24 -12.80 -8.64 1.36
C ARG A 24 -12.24 -7.64 0.34
N PHE A 25 -12.35 -7.94 -0.95
CA PHE A 25 -11.82 -7.13 -2.05
C PHE A 25 -12.28 -5.67 -2.04
N ARG A 26 -13.53 -5.40 -1.64
CA ARG A 26 -14.07 -4.02 -1.58
C ARG A 26 -13.26 -3.13 -0.65
N ALA A 27 -12.84 -3.64 0.51
CA ALA A 27 -12.05 -2.88 1.47
C ALA A 27 -10.63 -2.61 0.94
N LEU A 28 -10.03 -3.60 0.27
CA LEU A 28 -8.71 -3.45 -0.35
C LEU A 28 -8.73 -2.44 -1.50
N ILE A 29 -9.74 -2.51 -2.37
CA ILE A 29 -9.90 -1.56 -3.48
C ILE A 29 -10.12 -0.15 -2.94
N LEU A 30 -10.97 -0.01 -1.92
CA LEU A 30 -11.18 1.30 -1.29
C LEU A 30 -9.88 1.84 -0.68
N ALA A 31 -9.08 1.00 -0.02
CA ALA A 31 -7.78 1.38 0.51
C ALA A 31 -6.81 1.86 -0.58
N ALA A 32 -6.74 1.12 -1.70
CA ALA A 32 -5.92 1.47 -2.85
C ALA A 32 -6.34 2.81 -3.48
N VAL A 33 -7.63 2.98 -3.73
CA VAL A 33 -8.18 4.22 -4.30
C VAL A 33 -7.93 5.39 -3.35
N MET A 34 -8.15 5.21 -2.05
CA MET A 34 -7.92 6.28 -1.08
C MET A 34 -6.43 6.63 -0.95
N GLY A 35 -5.56 5.63 -1.00
CA GLY A 35 -4.11 5.84 -1.04
C GLY A 35 -3.68 6.66 -2.25
N LEU A 36 -4.22 6.39 -3.43
CA LEU A 36 -3.95 7.19 -4.63
C LEU A 36 -4.53 8.61 -4.54
N VAL A 37 -5.80 8.74 -4.13
CA VAL A 37 -6.49 10.05 -4.07
C VAL A 37 -5.83 11.00 -3.09
N ILE A 38 -5.25 10.49 -2.00
CA ILE A 38 -4.58 11.32 -0.98
C ILE A 38 -3.07 11.43 -1.26
N GLY A 39 -2.43 10.30 -1.55
CA GLY A 39 -0.97 10.21 -1.71
C GLY A 39 -0.48 10.93 -2.95
N VAL A 40 -1.14 10.77 -4.10
CA VAL A 40 -0.67 11.37 -5.36
C VAL A 40 -0.65 12.91 -5.26
N PRO A 41 -1.72 13.59 -4.80
CA PRO A 41 -1.64 15.04 -4.61
C PRO A 41 -0.58 15.45 -3.60
N TRP A 42 -0.46 14.74 -2.47
CA TRP A 42 0.52 15.06 -1.43
C TRP A 42 1.96 15.01 -1.95
N ASP A 43 2.34 13.92 -2.62
CA ASP A 43 3.69 13.74 -3.16
C ASP A 43 3.96 14.69 -4.32
N THR A 44 2.97 14.92 -5.18
CA THR A 44 3.10 15.89 -6.26
C THR A 44 3.37 17.28 -5.70
N ILE A 45 2.58 17.73 -4.71
CA ILE A 45 2.75 19.04 -4.08
C ILE A 45 4.12 19.11 -3.38
N SER A 46 4.46 18.11 -2.58
CA SER A 46 5.68 18.13 -1.76
C SER A 46 6.95 18.06 -2.60
N ALA A 47 7.04 17.09 -3.51
CA ALA A 47 8.26 16.84 -4.28
C ALA A 47 8.36 17.67 -5.55
N CYS A 48 7.25 17.85 -6.28
CA CYS A 48 7.27 18.53 -7.58
C CYS A 48 7.09 20.05 -7.46
N TYR A 49 6.33 20.55 -6.48
CA TYR A 49 6.10 21.99 -6.30
C TYR A 49 6.96 22.61 -5.20
N PHE A 50 7.02 22.00 -4.01
CA PHE A 50 7.80 22.53 -2.90
C PHE A 50 9.23 22.00 -2.84
N HIS A 51 9.54 20.96 -3.62
CA HIS A 51 10.87 20.38 -3.70
C HIS A 51 11.44 19.97 -2.33
N THR A 52 10.57 19.51 -1.43
CA THR A 52 10.95 19.10 -0.06
C THR A 52 11.77 17.82 -0.04
N TRP A 53 11.57 16.93 -1.01
CA TRP A 53 12.37 15.73 -1.22
C TRP A 53 12.44 15.36 -2.70
N TYR A 54 13.34 14.43 -3.02
CA TYR A 54 13.62 13.97 -4.38
C TYR A 54 13.87 12.47 -4.42
N TRP A 55 13.73 11.90 -5.61
CA TRP A 55 14.05 10.49 -5.87
C TRP A 55 15.41 10.34 -6.55
N ASN A 56 16.21 9.37 -6.08
CA ASN A 56 17.46 9.02 -6.76
C ASN A 56 17.15 8.25 -8.06
N LYS A 57 17.38 8.92 -9.19
CA LYS A 57 17.12 8.40 -10.54
C LYS A 57 17.90 7.13 -10.88
N GLU A 58 19.07 6.92 -10.29
CA GLU A 58 19.89 5.71 -10.51
C GLU A 58 19.28 4.47 -9.87
N THR A 59 18.36 4.66 -8.92
CA THR A 59 17.77 3.56 -8.17
C THR A 59 16.37 3.18 -8.66
N LEU A 60 15.76 4.03 -9.50
CA LEU A 60 14.42 3.89 -10.08
C LEU A 60 14.41 2.97 -11.30
N VAL A 61 13.25 2.36 -11.57
CA VAL A 61 12.95 1.63 -12.82
C VAL A 61 12.90 2.58 -14.03
N GLY A 62 12.73 3.88 -13.78
CA GLY A 62 12.78 4.92 -14.82
C GLY A 62 11.43 5.20 -15.49
N VAL A 63 10.34 4.60 -15.00
CA VAL A 63 8.98 4.89 -15.45
C VAL A 63 8.39 6.02 -14.62
N TRP A 64 7.94 7.09 -15.28
CA TRP A 64 7.36 8.27 -14.65
C TRP A 64 5.95 8.51 -15.19
N ILE A 65 5.01 8.77 -14.28
CA ILE A 65 3.62 9.09 -14.60
C ILE A 65 3.28 10.36 -13.83
N GLY A 66 2.73 11.38 -14.50
CA GLY A 66 2.31 12.61 -13.81
C GLY A 66 3.40 13.34 -13.01
N GLY A 67 4.69 13.11 -13.30
CA GLY A 67 5.81 13.70 -12.56
C GLY A 67 6.28 12.89 -11.34
N LEU A 68 5.63 11.78 -11.02
CA LEU A 68 6.03 10.85 -9.96
C LEU A 68 6.58 9.54 -10.56
N PRO A 69 7.53 8.88 -9.89
CA PRO A 69 7.98 7.56 -10.32
C PRO A 69 6.89 6.50 -10.07
N LEU A 70 6.85 5.46 -10.92
CA LEU A 70 5.89 4.36 -10.81
C LEU A 70 5.87 3.73 -9.41
N GLU A 71 7.03 3.67 -8.78
CA GLU A 71 7.24 3.10 -7.45
C GLU A 71 6.43 3.78 -6.36
N GLU A 72 6.18 5.09 -6.47
CA GLU A 72 5.34 5.81 -5.50
C GLU A 72 3.88 5.45 -5.64
N TYR A 73 3.40 5.25 -6.85
CA TYR A 73 2.04 4.75 -7.08
C TYR A 73 1.86 3.34 -6.50
N LEU A 74 2.87 2.48 -6.65
CA LEU A 74 2.86 1.15 -6.06
C LEU A 74 2.87 1.22 -4.53
N PHE A 75 3.67 2.11 -3.94
CA PHE A 75 3.67 2.35 -2.49
C PHE A 75 2.30 2.80 -1.97
N MET A 76 1.73 3.82 -2.61
CA MET A 76 0.42 4.39 -2.25
C MET A 76 -0.73 3.39 -2.38
N VAL A 77 -0.56 2.32 -3.16
CA VAL A 77 -1.56 1.25 -3.30
C VAL A 77 -1.28 0.11 -2.32
N LEU A 78 -0.08 -0.46 -2.38
CA LEU A 78 0.25 -1.71 -1.69
C LEU A 78 0.28 -1.55 -0.16
N VAL A 79 0.79 -0.42 0.33
CA VAL A 79 0.89 -0.19 1.78
C VAL A 79 -0.47 0.00 2.45
N PRO A 80 -1.38 0.86 1.95
CA PRO A 80 -2.73 0.93 2.51
C PRO A 80 -3.50 -0.38 2.40
N MET A 81 -3.37 -1.11 1.28
CA MET A 81 -3.98 -2.43 1.13
C MET A 81 -3.46 -3.42 2.17
N MET A 82 -2.16 -3.41 2.46
CA MET A 82 -1.57 -4.26 3.50
C MET A 82 -2.10 -3.90 4.89
N LEU A 83 -2.17 -2.62 5.24
CA LEU A 83 -2.68 -2.19 6.55
C LEU A 83 -4.13 -2.63 6.74
N ILE A 84 -5.00 -2.38 5.76
CA ILE A 84 -6.40 -2.82 5.83
C ILE A 84 -6.50 -4.35 5.82
N GLY A 85 -5.69 -5.02 5.00
CA GLY A 85 -5.61 -6.47 4.97
C GLY A 85 -5.27 -7.04 6.34
N ALA A 86 -4.20 -6.54 6.97
CA ALA A 86 -3.77 -6.95 8.31
C ALA A 86 -4.84 -6.65 9.37
N SER A 87 -5.43 -5.45 9.39
CA SER A 87 -6.50 -5.11 10.34
C SER A 87 -7.71 -6.05 10.22
N LEU A 88 -8.05 -6.48 9.00
CA LEU A 88 -9.13 -7.46 8.79
C LEU A 88 -8.76 -8.85 9.35
N ILE A 89 -7.50 -9.28 9.21
CA ILE A 89 -7.01 -10.53 9.80
C ILE A 89 -7.12 -10.49 11.31
N PHE A 90 -6.56 -9.44 11.94
CA PHE A 90 -6.60 -9.27 13.38
C PHE A 90 -8.04 -9.21 13.91
N LYS A 91 -8.94 -8.51 13.21
CA LYS A 91 -10.35 -8.46 13.59
C LYS A 91 -11.02 -9.84 13.57
N ILE A 92 -10.72 -10.67 12.57
CA ILE A 92 -11.28 -12.02 12.46
C ILE A 92 -10.74 -12.92 13.57
N GLU A 93 -9.45 -12.82 13.89
CA GLU A 93 -8.82 -13.68 14.90
C GLU A 93 -9.25 -13.29 16.32
N LEU A 94 -9.39 -11.99 16.61
CA LEU A 94 -9.91 -11.51 17.90
C LEU A 94 -11.34 -12.00 18.15
N HIS A 95 -12.26 -11.84 17.19
CA HIS A 95 -13.64 -12.32 17.35
C HIS A 95 -13.74 -13.85 17.55
N LYS A 96 -12.81 -14.63 16.99
CA LYS A 96 -12.76 -16.07 17.22
C LYS A 96 -12.35 -16.46 18.63
N GLN A 97 -11.53 -15.64 19.29
CA GLN A 97 -11.14 -15.88 20.68
C GLN A 97 -12.30 -15.61 21.63
N ASP A 98 -13.10 -14.57 21.37
CA ASP A 98 -14.29 -14.23 22.17
C ASP A 98 -15.37 -15.32 22.15
N GLU A 99 -15.42 -16.16 21.11
CA GLU A 99 -16.42 -17.24 20.94
C GLU A 99 -16.02 -18.59 21.54
N LYS A 100 -14.79 -18.79 22.02
CA LYS A 100 -14.40 -20.03 22.69
C LYS A 100 -14.76 -19.96 24.18
N PRO A 101 -15.69 -20.79 24.69
CA PRO A 101 -15.88 -20.92 26.13
C PRO A 101 -14.66 -21.64 26.74
N ASP A 102 -14.22 -21.15 27.91
CA ASP A 102 -13.15 -21.74 28.74
C ASP A 102 -13.40 -23.21 29.09
#